data_AF-A0A2E1GRH5-F1
#
_entry.id   AF-A0A2E1GRH5-F1
#
_cell.length_a   1.000
_cell.length_b   1.000
_cell.length_c   1.000
_cell.angle_alpha   90.00
_cell.angle_beta   90.00
_cell.angle_gamma   90.00
#
_symmetry.space_group_name_H-M   'P 1'
#
loop_
_entity.id
_entity.type
_entity.pdbx_description
1 polymer ?
#
loop_
_entity_poly.entity_id
_entity_poly.type
_entity_poly.pdbx_seq_one_letter_code
_entity_poly.pdbx_strand_id
1 'polypeptide(L)'
;MWGYIALENDFKTIKGVVFDHKSETAGLGAEITQDWFQDSFKGEKILDQKNNLVGIDVSKTNNDPKGLDKEDNQVDYISGATITGDGVSDMISERLEKYTSYFDKMKKI
;
A
#
# COMPACT_ATOMS: atom_id res chain seq x y z
N MET A 1 12.99 1.57 -5.01
CA MET A 1 11.80 0.82 -5.45
C MET A 1 10.90 1.72 -6.27
N TRP A 2 9.97 1.13 -7.01
CA TRP A 2 8.90 1.81 -7.73
C TRP A 2 7.66 0.92 -7.74
N GLY A 3 6.54 1.47 -8.19
CA GLY A 3 5.33 0.69 -8.37
C GLY A 3 4.19 1.46 -9.02
N TYR A 4 3.11 0.73 -9.25
CA TYR A 4 1.85 1.24 -9.75
C TYR A 4 0.75 0.83 -8.79
N ILE A 5 -0.18 1.75 -8.53
CA ILE A 5 -1.38 1.51 -7.73
C ILE A 5 -2.60 1.77 -8.61
N ALA A 6 -3.49 0.78 -8.66
CA ALA A 6 -4.80 0.92 -9.28
C ALA A 6 -5.83 1.12 -8.18
N LEU A 7 -6.62 2.18 -8.29
CA LEU A 7 -7.77 2.42 -7.43
C LEU A 7 -9.05 1.99 -8.13
N GLU A 8 -10.04 1.56 -7.35
CA GLU A 8 -11.39 1.34 -7.82
C GLU A 8 -12.06 2.67 -8.21
N ASN A 9 -13.26 2.57 -8.79
CA ASN A 9 -14.03 3.74 -9.23
C ASN A 9 -14.40 4.70 -8.09
N ASP A 10 -14.28 4.28 -6.84
CA ASP A 10 -14.50 5.10 -5.65
C ASP A 10 -13.29 5.98 -5.28
N PHE A 11 -12.12 5.76 -5.89
CA PHE A 11 -10.85 6.44 -5.61
C PHE A 11 -10.35 6.27 -4.17
N LYS A 12 -10.87 5.28 -3.45
CA LYS A 12 -10.52 5.01 -2.05
C LYS A 12 -9.98 3.60 -1.89
N THR A 13 -10.59 2.65 -2.59
CA THR A 13 -10.28 1.23 -2.47
C THR A 13 -9.22 0.84 -3.49
N ILE A 14 -8.21 0.08 -3.05
CA ILE A 14 -7.15 -0.43 -3.90
C ILE A 14 -7.69 -1.63 -4.69
N LYS A 15 -7.63 -1.51 -6.01
CA LYS A 15 -7.93 -2.61 -6.94
C LYS A 15 -6.77 -3.59 -7.08
N GLY A 16 -5.55 -3.07 -6.95
CA GLY A 16 -4.32 -3.85 -6.99
C GLY A 16 -3.10 -2.96 -7.08
N VAL A 17 -1.95 -3.54 -6.81
CA VAL A 17 -0.64 -2.88 -6.87
C VAL A 17 0.34 -3.74 -7.65
N VAL A 18 1.36 -3.09 -8.21
CA VAL A 18 2.56 -3.76 -8.69
C VAL A 18 3.77 -3.04 -8.15
N PHE A 19 4.71 -3.78 -7.53
CA PHE A 19 5.95 -3.21 -7.00
C PHE A 19 7.16 -3.87 -7.63
N ASP A 20 8.24 -3.10 -7.70
CA ASP A 20 9.53 -3.57 -8.19
C ASP A 20 10.68 -2.74 -7.59
N HIS A 21 11.90 -3.25 -7.70
CA HIS A 21 13.07 -2.67 -7.06
C HIS A 21 14.34 -2.88 -7.89
N LYS A 22 15.33 -2.01 -7.67
CA LYS A 22 16.64 -2.14 -8.32
C LYS A 22 17.60 -3.06 -7.56
N SER A 23 17.57 -3.04 -6.23
CA SER A 23 18.68 -3.59 -5.42
C SER A 23 18.26 -4.05 -4.02
N GLU A 24 17.00 -4.42 -3.80
CA GLU A 24 16.61 -5.11 -2.57
C GLU A 24 17.21 -6.51 -2.53
N THR A 25 17.46 -7.01 -1.32
CA THR A 25 18.06 -8.33 -1.10
C THR A 25 17.03 -9.43 -1.34
N ALA A 26 17.39 -10.43 -2.16
CA ALA A 26 16.57 -11.62 -2.40
C ALA A 26 16.26 -12.37 -1.08
N GLY A 27 15.01 -12.79 -0.89
CA GLY A 27 14.55 -13.43 0.35
C GLY A 27 14.31 -12.48 1.52
N LEU A 28 14.48 -11.16 1.32
CA LEU A 28 14.15 -10.10 2.27
C LEU A 28 13.26 -9.07 1.56
N GLY A 29 13.80 -7.89 1.24
CA GLY A 29 13.05 -6.81 0.61
C GLY A 29 12.61 -7.11 -0.82
N ALA A 30 13.27 -8.03 -1.52
CA ALA A 30 12.86 -8.38 -2.88
C ALA A 30 11.49 -9.04 -2.95
N GLU A 31 11.01 -9.56 -1.81
CA GLU A 31 9.71 -10.23 -1.71
C GLU A 31 8.52 -9.29 -1.95
N ILE A 32 8.74 -7.97 -2.00
CA ILE A 32 7.69 -7.01 -2.39
C ILE A 32 7.16 -7.24 -3.82
N THR A 33 7.92 -7.96 -4.64
CA THR A 33 7.56 -8.31 -6.04
C THR A 33 6.73 -9.59 -6.14
N GLN A 34 6.48 -10.28 -5.03
CA GLN A 34 5.73 -11.53 -5.03
C GLN A 34 4.22 -11.27 -5.03
N ASP A 35 3.48 -12.18 -5.64
CA ASP A 35 2.02 -12.08 -5.77
C ASP A 35 1.35 -12.00 -4.40
N TRP A 36 1.81 -12.81 -3.42
CA TRP A 36 1.21 -12.84 -2.08
C TRP A 36 1.31 -11.49 -1.37
N PHE A 37 2.41 -10.74 -1.58
CA PHE A 37 2.60 -9.43 -0.97
C PHE A 37 1.79 -8.37 -1.71
N GLN A 38 1.78 -8.37 -3.04
CA GLN A 38 0.99 -7.40 -3.82
C GLN A 38 -0.52 -7.63 -3.64
N ASP A 39 -0.95 -8.89 -3.49
CA ASP A 39 -2.35 -9.26 -3.31
C ASP A 39 -2.90 -8.84 -1.95
N SER A 40 -2.06 -8.69 -0.92
CA SER A 40 -2.50 -8.25 0.42
C SER A 40 -3.11 -6.84 0.39
N PHE A 41 -2.68 -6.00 -0.54
CA PHE A 41 -3.19 -4.63 -0.74
C PHE A 41 -4.56 -4.60 -1.41
N LYS A 42 -5.01 -5.67 -2.05
CA LYS A 42 -6.32 -5.67 -2.75
C LYS A 42 -7.44 -5.50 -1.74
N GLY A 43 -8.30 -4.51 -1.97
CA GLY A 43 -9.43 -4.18 -1.11
C GLY A 43 -9.09 -3.24 0.05
N GLU A 44 -7.80 -2.98 0.32
CA GLU A 44 -7.40 -1.97 1.29
C GLU A 44 -7.88 -0.58 0.88
N LYS A 45 -8.03 0.31 1.86
CA LYS A 45 -8.40 1.71 1.60
C LYS A 45 -7.20 2.63 1.81
N ILE A 46 -7.13 3.71 1.03
CA ILE A 46 -6.08 4.74 1.19
C ILE A 46 -6.47 5.86 2.16
N LEU A 47 -7.73 5.89 2.59
CA LEU A 47 -8.27 6.85 3.53
C LEU A 47 -8.58 6.18 4.85
N ASP A 48 -8.35 6.88 5.96
CA ASP A 48 -8.79 6.44 7.27
C ASP A 48 -10.31 6.56 7.46
N GLN A 49 -10.82 6.08 8.59
CA GLN A 49 -12.24 6.15 8.95
C GLN A 49 -12.79 7.59 9.07
N LYS A 50 -11.90 8.59 9.15
CA LYS A 50 -12.24 10.01 9.20
C LYS A 50 -12.11 10.69 7.82
N ASN A 51 -11.85 9.92 6.77
CA ASN A 51 -11.58 10.36 5.39
C ASN A 51 -10.28 11.19 5.23
N ASN A 52 -9.30 11.03 6.12
CA ASN A 52 -7.97 11.58 5.89
C ASN A 52 -7.19 10.65 4.96
N LEU A 53 -6.47 11.21 3.99
CA LEU A 53 -5.54 10.46 3.15
C LEU A 53 -4.34 10.01 4.00
N VAL A 54 -4.18 8.71 4.18
CA VAL A 54 -3.11 8.11 4.99
C VAL A 54 -2.24 7.14 4.19
N GLY A 55 -2.70 6.67 3.03
CA GLY A 55 -2.01 5.66 2.24
C GLY A 55 -2.21 4.26 2.82
N ILE A 56 -1.15 3.44 2.80
CA ILE A 56 -1.13 2.08 3.38
C ILE A 56 0.16 1.92 4.18
N ASP A 57 0.06 1.36 5.38
CA ASP A 57 1.20 1.04 6.21
C ASP A 57 1.57 -0.45 6.14
N VAL A 58 2.81 -0.75 5.77
CA VAL A 58 3.39 -2.09 5.84
C VAL A 58 3.85 -2.36 7.27
N SER A 59 2.95 -2.94 8.06
CA SER A 59 3.02 -2.94 9.52
C SER A 59 3.48 -4.27 10.10
N LYS A 60 4.37 -4.19 11.10
CA LYS A 60 4.79 -5.35 11.91
C LYS A 60 3.72 -5.86 12.85
N THR A 61 2.80 -4.98 13.21
CA THR A 61 1.81 -5.21 14.26
C THR A 61 0.43 -5.46 13.72
N ASN A 62 0.25 -5.43 12.39
CA ASN A 62 -1.04 -5.71 11.76
C ASN A 62 -1.55 -7.11 12.14
N ASN A 63 -0.68 -8.12 12.02
CA ASN A 63 -0.96 -9.49 12.46
C ASN A 63 -2.22 -10.06 11.80
N ASP A 64 -2.35 -9.81 10.50
CA ASP A 64 -3.42 -10.30 9.64
C ASP A 64 -2.87 -11.07 8.43
N PRO A 65 -2.32 -12.28 8.66
CA PRO A 65 -1.63 -13.04 7.62
C PRO A 65 -2.57 -13.53 6.51
N LYS A 66 -3.88 -13.39 6.70
CA LYS A 66 -4.89 -13.73 5.70
C LYS A 66 -5.39 -12.51 4.94
N GLY A 67 -5.00 -11.30 5.34
CA GLY A 67 -5.46 -10.05 4.75
C GLY A 67 -6.99 -9.98 4.74
N LEU A 68 -7.64 -10.26 5.86
CA LEU A 68 -9.09 -10.19 6.03
C LEU A 68 -9.57 -8.84 6.55
N ASP A 69 -8.76 -8.14 7.35
CA ASP A 69 -8.98 -6.74 7.66
C ASP A 69 -8.53 -5.90 6.45
N LYS A 70 -9.35 -4.92 6.10
CA LYS A 70 -9.20 -4.02 4.94
C LYS A 70 -9.54 -2.58 5.31
N GLU A 71 -9.86 -2.34 6.58
CA GLU A 71 -10.40 -1.08 7.11
C GLU A 71 -9.41 -0.37 8.04
N ASP A 72 -8.22 -0.95 8.24
CA ASP A 72 -7.15 -0.46 9.11
C ASP A 72 -6.04 0.29 8.36
N ASN A 73 -6.07 0.27 7.02
CA ASN A 73 -5.06 0.83 6.14
C ASN A 73 -3.69 0.16 6.29
N GLN A 74 -3.64 -1.12 6.68
CA GLN A 74 -2.40 -1.84 6.94
C GLN A 74 -2.29 -3.12 6.12
N VAL A 75 -1.04 -3.49 5.81
CA VAL A 75 -0.72 -4.83 5.34
C VAL A 75 0.40 -5.41 6.19
N ASP A 76 0.48 -6.73 6.26
CA ASP A 76 1.56 -7.38 7.02
C ASP A 76 2.93 -7.13 6.38
N TYR A 77 3.92 -6.87 7.25
CA TYR A 77 5.32 -6.74 6.87
C TYR A 77 5.97 -8.05 6.38
N ILE A 78 7.05 -7.90 5.62
CA ILE A 78 7.98 -8.99 5.32
C ILE A 78 9.04 -9.08 6.44
N SER A 79 9.15 -10.25 7.07
CA SER A 79 10.15 -10.48 8.12
C SER A 79 11.57 -10.25 7.64
N GLY A 80 12.35 -9.49 8.41
CA GLY A 80 13.72 -9.12 8.04
C GLY A 80 13.85 -7.99 7.00
N ALA A 81 12.73 -7.44 6.50
CA ALA A 81 12.71 -6.41 5.46
C ALA A 81 11.99 -5.12 5.90
N THR A 82 12.21 -4.69 7.15
CA THR A 82 11.53 -3.51 7.73
C THR A 82 11.78 -2.25 6.92
N ILE A 83 13.04 -1.97 6.57
CA ILE A 83 13.41 -0.77 5.79
C ILE A 83 12.72 -0.77 4.42
N THR A 84 12.56 -1.95 3.82
CA THR A 84 11.84 -2.09 2.56
C THR A 84 10.35 -1.82 2.73
N GLY A 85 9.74 -2.37 3.79
CA GLY A 85 8.34 -2.11 4.15
C GLY A 85 8.08 -0.62 4.36
N ASP A 86 8.90 0.04 5.18
CA ASP A 86 8.84 1.49 5.41
C ASP A 86 8.93 2.27 4.08
N GLY A 87 9.84 1.85 3.19
CA GLY A 87 9.98 2.45 1.86
C GLY A 87 8.75 2.28 0.97
N VAL A 88 8.02 1.15 1.08
CA VAL A 88 6.76 0.95 0.35
C VAL A 88 5.67 1.87 0.92
N SER A 89 5.52 1.93 2.26
CA SER A 89 4.58 2.84 2.92
C SER A 89 4.82 4.29 2.48
N ASP A 90 6.08 4.75 2.59
CA ASP A 90 6.48 6.12 2.23
C ASP A 90 6.21 6.42 0.75
N MET A 91 6.54 5.47 -0.15
CA MET A 91 6.30 5.64 -1.57
C MET A 91 4.81 5.80 -1.89
N ILE A 92 3.94 5.02 -1.25
CA ILE A 92 2.49 5.08 -1.47
C ILE A 92 1.95 6.43 -0.97
N SER A 93 2.25 6.79 0.27
CA SER A 93 1.74 8.02 0.88
C SER A 93 2.24 9.27 0.14
N GLU A 94 3.54 9.36 -0.14
CA GLU A 94 4.13 10.47 -0.91
C GLU A 94 3.47 10.64 -2.28
N ARG A 95 3.20 9.52 -2.96
CA ARG A 95 2.63 9.57 -4.30
C ARG A 95 1.17 10.00 -4.24
N LEU A 96 0.37 9.43 -3.34
CA LEU A 96 -1.05 9.73 -3.23
C LEU A 96 -1.30 11.18 -2.83
N GLU A 97 -0.50 11.74 -1.92
CA GLU A 97 -0.58 13.15 -1.53
C GLU A 97 -0.44 14.09 -2.73
N LYS A 98 0.42 13.75 -3.69
CA LYS A 98 0.58 14.54 -4.92
C LYS A 98 -0.60 14.43 -5.88
N TYR A 99 -1.44 13.41 -5.74
CA TYR A 99 -2.67 13.23 -6.53
C TYR A 99 -3.93 13.76 -5.85
N THR A 100 -3.87 14.25 -4.61
CA THR A 100 -5.05 14.75 -3.87
C THR A 100 -5.83 15.78 -4.68
N SER A 101 -5.18 16.79 -5.28
CA SER A 101 -5.87 17.79 -6.10
C SER A 101 -6.56 17.21 -7.35
N TYR A 102 -6.11 16.06 -7.85
CA TYR A 102 -6.79 15.35 -8.93
C TYR A 102 -8.02 14.60 -8.41
N PHE A 103 -7.91 13.96 -7.24
CA PHE A 103 -9.03 13.28 -6.58
C PHE A 103 -10.16 14.25 -6.20
N ASP A 104 -9.82 15.43 -5.69
CA ASP A 104 -10.77 16.50 -5.34
C ASP A 104 -11.55 16.97 -6.58
N LYS A 105 -10.86 17.14 -7.72
CA LYS A 105 -11.50 17.52 -9.00
C LYS A 105 -12.49 16.49 -9.48
N MET A 106 -12.23 15.21 -9.20
CA MET A 106 -13.13 14.11 -9.51
C MET A 106 -14.31 14.02 -8.51
N LYS A 107 -14.33 14.87 -7.46
CA LYS A 107 -15.32 14.95 -6.38
C LYS A 107 -15.50 13.65 -5.60
N LYS A 108 -14.42 12.93 -5.35
CA LYS A 108 -14.48 11.58 -4.76
C LYS A 108 -13.71 11.43 -3.45
N ILE A 109 -12.92 12.43 -3.10
CA ILE A 109 -12.24 12.57 -1.82
C ILE A 109 -12.41 14.02 -1.38
#